data_AF-A0A7X5N5N1-F1
#
_entry.id   AF-A0A7X5N5N1-F1
#
_cell.length_a   1.000
_cell.length_b   1.000
_cell.length_c   1.000
_cell.angle_alpha   90.00
_cell.angle_beta   90.00
_cell.angle_gamma   90.00
#
_symmetry.space_group_name_H-M   'P 1'
#
loop_
_entity.id
_entity.type
_entity.pdbx_description
1 polymer ?
#
loop_
_entity_poly.entity_id
_entity_poly.type
_entity_poly.pdbx_seq_one_letter_code
_entity_poly.pdbx_strand_id
1 'polypeptide(L)'
;AALESWAREYRGDLGIALSDIVGLDAFLRDFDLYFCKLFDGMRHDSGDPFEWGERVIAHLEAHRIDPKTKVLVFSDGLNIDK
;
A
#
# COMPACT_ATOMS: atom_id res chain seq x y z
N ALA A 1 4.13 10.45 10.28
CA ALA A 1 4.16 11.87 9.83
C ALA A 1 3.55 12.04 8.44
N ALA A 2 4.17 11.58 7.34
CA ALA A 2 3.65 11.83 5.99
C ALA A 2 2.24 11.25 5.74
N LEU A 3 2.03 9.96 6.03
CA LEU A 3 0.73 9.28 5.88
C LEU A 3 -0.36 9.92 6.75
N GLU A 4 0.00 10.29 7.97
CA GLU A 4 -0.91 10.94 8.92
C GLU A 4 -1.32 12.34 8.46
N SER A 5 -0.35 13.15 8.00
CA SER A 5 -0.64 14.47 7.42
C SER A 5 -1.54 14.35 6.20
N TRP A 6 -1.30 13.36 5.32
CA TRP A 6 -2.15 13.11 4.15
C TRP A 6 -3.58 12.76 4.55
N ALA A 7 -3.74 11.80 5.45
CA ALA A 7 -5.05 11.38 5.92
C ALA A 7 -5.81 12.50 6.65
N ARG A 8 -5.09 13.35 7.38
CA ARG A 8 -5.67 14.52 8.05
C ARG A 8 -6.17 15.57 7.05
N GLU A 9 -5.39 15.82 5.99
CA GLU A 9 -5.72 16.83 4.98
C GLU A 9 -6.91 16.39 4.13
N TYR A 10 -6.87 15.19 3.57
CA TYR A 10 -7.86 14.70 2.62
C TYR A 10 -9.02 13.94 3.27
N ARG A 11 -8.95 13.68 4.58
CA ARG A 11 -10.04 13.10 5.38
C ARG A 11 -10.64 11.81 4.81
N GLY A 12 -9.81 10.98 4.20
CA GLY A 12 -10.20 9.70 3.59
C GLY A 12 -10.27 9.71 2.07
N ASP A 13 -10.28 10.87 1.42
CA ASP A 13 -10.11 10.92 -0.04
C ASP A 13 -8.65 10.66 -0.45
N LEU A 14 -8.45 10.17 -1.69
CA LEU A 14 -7.14 9.91 -2.28
C LEU A 14 -6.28 8.94 -1.44
N GLY A 15 -6.90 7.87 -0.92
CA GLY A 15 -6.33 6.91 0.02
C GLY A 15 -5.40 5.84 -0.57
N ILE A 16 -4.57 6.15 -1.57
CA ILE A 16 -3.56 5.21 -2.10
C ILE A 16 -2.17 5.60 -1.60
N ALA A 17 -1.55 4.73 -0.81
CA ALA A 17 -0.21 4.97 -0.25
C ALA A 17 0.91 4.44 -1.17
N LEU A 18 1.92 5.27 -1.43
CA LEU A 18 3.16 4.83 -2.10
C LEU A 18 4.06 4.09 -1.11
N SER A 19 4.49 2.88 -1.47
CA SER A 19 5.02 1.89 -0.50
C SER A 19 6.55 1.73 -0.49
N ASP A 20 7.26 2.34 -1.42
CA ASP A 20 8.66 2.03 -1.75
C ASP A 20 9.60 3.24 -1.73
N ILE A 21 9.19 4.37 -1.14
CA ILE A 21 10.04 5.58 -1.01
C ILE A 21 11.37 5.29 -0.30
N VAL A 22 11.33 4.45 0.74
CA VAL A 22 12.52 4.00 1.50
C VAL A 22 12.76 2.49 1.32
N GLY A 23 11.79 1.78 0.76
CA GLY A 23 11.75 0.33 0.64
C GLY A 23 10.57 -0.29 1.40
N LEU A 24 10.05 -1.39 0.86
CA LEU A 24 8.81 -2.03 1.32
C LEU A 24 8.89 -2.49 2.78
N ASP A 25 10.04 -3.01 3.24
CA ASP A 25 10.20 -3.46 4.64
C ASP A 25 9.97 -2.33 5.65
N ALA A 26 10.50 -1.13 5.35
CA ALA A 26 10.32 0.01 6.21
C ALA A 26 8.86 0.48 6.21
N PHE A 27 8.24 0.48 5.04
CA PHE A 27 6.82 0.83 4.90
C PHE A 27 5.92 -0.13 5.68
N LEU A 28 6.04 -1.45 5.49
CA LEU A 28 5.18 -2.43 6.16
C LEU A 28 5.32 -2.39 7.69
N ARG A 29 6.53 -2.11 8.20
CA ARG A 29 6.72 -1.93 9.65
C ARG A 29 5.95 -0.74 10.22
N ASP A 30 5.85 0.35 9.47
CA ASP A 30 5.17 1.58 9.90
C ASP A 30 3.68 1.59 9.54
N PHE A 31 3.26 0.76 8.58
CA PHE A 31 1.89 0.67 8.07
C PHE A 31 1.02 -0.22 8.95
N ASP A 32 0.77 0.23 10.17
CA ASP A 32 0.03 -0.53 11.19
C ASP A 32 -1.47 -0.70 10.88
N LEU A 33 -2.22 -1.25 11.84
CA LEU A 33 -3.66 -1.50 11.71
C LEU A 33 -4.46 -0.21 11.44
N TYR A 34 -4.04 0.93 12.00
CA TYR A 34 -4.74 2.20 11.79
C TYR A 34 -4.64 2.60 10.32
N PHE A 35 -3.44 2.56 9.74
CA PHE A 35 -3.26 2.88 8.32
C PHE A 35 -3.89 1.82 7.40
N CYS A 36 -3.79 0.53 7.74
CA CYS A 36 -4.44 -0.55 6.99
C CYS A 36 -5.97 -0.38 6.87
N LYS A 37 -6.61 0.24 7.87
CA LYS A 37 -8.05 0.53 7.84
C LYS A 37 -8.39 1.82 7.11
N LEU A 38 -7.51 2.81 7.21
CA LEU A 38 -7.75 4.16 6.75
C LEU A 38 -7.51 4.34 5.25
N PHE A 39 -6.46 3.70 4.72
CA PHE A 39 -6.12 3.76 3.31
C PHE A 39 -6.91 2.71 2.51
N ASP A 40 -7.35 3.10 1.32
CA ASP A 40 -8.05 2.24 0.38
C ASP A 40 -7.12 1.25 -0.32
N GLY A 41 -5.82 1.53 -0.35
CA GLY A 41 -4.88 0.74 -1.11
C GLY A 41 -3.43 1.20 -1.07
N MET A 42 -2.61 0.49 -1.85
CA MET A 42 -1.17 0.75 -1.97
C MET A 42 -0.75 0.76 -3.44
N ARG A 43 0.33 1.49 -3.73
CA ARG A 43 0.92 1.58 -5.06
C ARG A 43 2.31 0.93 -5.11
N HIS A 44 2.50 0.11 -6.15
CA HIS A 44 3.76 -0.50 -6.57
C HIS A 44 4.42 0.35 -7.65
N ASP A 45 5.64 0.82 -7.39
CA ASP A 45 6.38 1.70 -8.31
C ASP A 45 7.82 1.25 -8.57
N SER A 46 8.25 0.14 -7.97
CA SER A 46 9.56 -0.49 -8.22
C SER A 46 9.63 -1.92 -7.65
N GLY A 47 10.40 -2.78 -8.31
CA GLY A 47 10.65 -4.16 -7.88
C GLY A 47 9.82 -5.20 -8.64
N ASP A 48 9.78 -6.43 -8.11
CA ASP A 48 8.92 -7.48 -8.67
C ASP A 48 7.47 -7.29 -8.20
N PRO A 49 6.50 -7.13 -9.13
CA PRO A 49 5.12 -6.81 -8.77
C PRO A 49 4.42 -7.95 -8.03
N PHE A 50 4.80 -9.21 -8.29
CA PHE A 50 4.19 -10.37 -7.64
C PHE A 50 4.71 -10.54 -6.22
N GLU A 51 6.02 -10.44 -6.01
CA GLU A 51 6.63 -10.46 -4.68
C GLU A 51 6.08 -9.33 -3.81
N TRP A 52 6.01 -8.11 -4.37
CA TRP A 52 5.42 -6.97 -3.67
C TRP A 52 3.95 -7.24 -3.29
N GLY A 53 3.16 -7.77 -4.23
CA GLY A 53 1.74 -8.07 -4.03
C GLY A 53 1.51 -9.10 -2.93
N GLU A 54 2.21 -10.22 -2.96
CA GLU A 54 2.14 -11.28 -1.95
C GLU A 54 2.51 -10.76 -0.56
N ARG A 55 3.53 -9.91 -0.47
CA ARG A 55 3.96 -9.30 0.79
C ARG A 55 2.93 -8.32 1.35
N VAL A 56 2.30 -7.52 0.49
CA VAL A 56 1.22 -6.61 0.88
C VAL A 56 -0.02 -7.38 1.34
N ILE A 57 -0.39 -8.45 0.64
CA ILE A 57 -1.51 -9.34 1.01
C ILE A 57 -1.25 -9.94 2.39
N ALA A 58 -0.08 -10.55 2.60
CA ALA A 58 0.29 -11.17 3.87
C ALA A 58 0.26 -10.14 5.03
N HIS A 59 0.68 -8.90 4.78
CA HIS A 59 0.64 -7.82 5.75
C HIS A 59 -0.80 -7.44 6.16
N LEU A 60 -1.69 -7.29 5.18
CA LEU A 60 -3.10 -7.00 5.42
C LEU A 60 -3.77 -8.12 6.22
N GLU A 61 -3.50 -9.37 5.87
CA GLU A 61 -4.02 -10.55 6.57
C GLU A 61 -3.50 -10.64 8.01
N ALA A 62 -2.21 -10.35 8.24
CA ALA A 62 -1.63 -10.29 9.58
C ALA A 62 -2.33 -9.23 10.46
N HIS A 63 -2.81 -8.15 9.85
CA HIS A 63 -3.63 -7.12 10.48
C HIS A 63 -5.15 -7.42 10.46
N ARG A 64 -5.57 -8.62 10.05
CA ARG A 64 -6.97 -9.07 9.98
C ARG A 64 -7.83 -8.20 9.06
N ILE A 65 -7.24 -7.64 8.02
CA ILE A 65 -7.92 -6.93 6.95
C ILE A 65 -8.09 -7.87 5.78
N ASP A 66 -9.32 -7.95 5.23
CA ASP A 66 -9.56 -8.69 3.99
C ASP A 66 -8.86 -7.95 2.82
N PRO A 67 -7.83 -8.53 2.19
CA PRO A 67 -7.10 -7.88 1.09
C PRO A 67 -8.00 -7.57 -0.11
N LYS A 68 -9.10 -8.29 -0.28
CA LYS A 68 -10.07 -8.05 -1.36
C LYS A 68 -10.84 -6.73 -1.20
N THR A 69 -10.77 -6.11 -0.02
CA THR A 69 -11.34 -4.78 0.24
C THR A 69 -10.39 -3.64 -0.09
N LYS A 70 -9.20 -3.96 -0.61
CA LYS A 70 -8.13 -3.00 -0.90
C LYS A 70 -7.80 -2.98 -2.40
N VAL A 71 -7.26 -1.87 -2.85
CA VAL A 71 -6.81 -1.68 -4.24
C VAL A 71 -5.29 -1.67 -4.30
N LEU A 72 -4.72 -2.50 -5.18
CA LEU A 72 -3.29 -2.48 -5.49
C LEU A 72 -3.09 -1.82 -6.85
N VAL A 73 -2.37 -0.70 -6.88
CA VAL A 73 -2.10 0.06 -8.11
C VAL A 73 -0.69 -0.26 -8.59
N PHE A 74 -0.57 -0.77 -9.81
CA PHE A 74 0.73 -1.05 -10.43
C PHE A 74 1.07 0.07 -11.41
N SER A 75 2.26 0.68 -11.25
CA SER A 75 2.71 1.78 -12.12
C SER A 75 4.17 1.70 -12.55
N ASP A 76 4.87 0.62 -12.22
CA ASP A 76 6.28 0.41 -12.59
C ASP A 76 6.46 0.01 -14.07
N GLY A 77 6.47 1.01 -14.96
CA GLY A 77 6.86 0.84 -16.37
C GLY A 77 6.08 -0.26 -17.11
N LEU A 78 4.77 -0.32 -16.91
CA LEU A 78 3.91 -1.35 -17.47
C LEU A 78 3.76 -1.24 -18.99
N ASN A 79 3.44 -2.37 -19.60
CA ASN A 79 2.97 -2.50 -20.97
C ASN A 79 1.77 -3.47 -20.99
N ILE A 80 1.18 -3.78 -22.14
CA ILE A 80 -0.03 -4.63 -22.17
C ILE A 80 0.26 -6.08 -21.77
N ASP A 81 1.48 -6.56 -22.02
CA ASP A 81 1.89 -7.92 -21.67
C ASP A 81 2.38 -8.04 -20.22
N LYS A 82 2.64 -6.91 -19.54
CA LYS A 82 3.22 -6.81 -18.19
C LYS A 82 2.19 -6.35 -17.16
#